data_AF-A0A183D0Q5-F1
#
_entry.id   AF-A0A183D0Q5-F1
#
_cell.length_a   1.000
_cell.length_b   1.000
_cell.length_c   1.000
_cell.angle_alpha   90.00
_cell.angle_beta   90.00
_cell.angle_gamma   90.00
#
_symmetry.space_group_name_H-M   'P 1'
#
loop_
_entity.id
_entity.type
_entity.pdbx_description
1 polymer ?
#
loop_
_entity_poly.entity_id
_entity_poly.type
_entity_poly.pdbx_seq_one_letter_code
_entity_poly.pdbx_strand_id
1 'polypeptide(L)'
;LHPYSKWKTPFEQLKQVVHEPAPRLSPTLGFSDNFQDFVAQCLTKDYNDRPKYPDLLAHKFLNDARNDRRFSMGAFVQQILGITEREQGSTLYNFSVETPVSSSSGHDSQQSLT
;
A
#
# COMPACT_ATOMS: atom_id res chain seq x y z
N LEU A 1 -2.20 -8.20 0.94
CA LEU A 1 -2.94 -9.42 1.33
C LEU A 1 -4.36 -9.29 0.80
N HIS A 2 -4.88 -10.32 0.14
CA HIS A 2 -6.28 -10.38 -0.30
C HIS A 2 -7.08 -11.25 0.68
N PRO A 3 -8.42 -11.08 0.80
CA PRO A 3 -9.20 -11.71 1.87
C PRO A 3 -9.29 -13.24 1.80
N TYR A 4 -9.01 -13.81 0.63
CA TYR A 4 -9.02 -15.25 0.38
C TYR A 4 -7.64 -15.87 0.68
N SER A 5 -7.59 -17.17 1.02
CA SER A 5 -6.30 -17.89 1.16
C SER A 5 -5.49 -17.86 -0.15
N LYS A 6 -4.21 -18.23 -0.14
CA LYS A 6 -3.43 -18.33 -1.39
C LYS A 6 -3.87 -19.58 -2.17
N TRP A 7 -4.17 -19.41 -3.47
CA TRP A 7 -4.61 -20.49 -4.35
C TRP A 7 -3.56 -20.85 -5.37
N LYS A 8 -3.62 -22.09 -5.86
CA LYS A 8 -2.81 -22.52 -7.01
C LYS A 8 -3.48 -22.11 -8.32
N THR A 9 -4.81 -22.02 -8.35
CA THR A 9 -5.57 -21.67 -9.55
C THR A 9 -6.69 -20.65 -9.30
N PRO A 10 -7.09 -19.87 -10.31
CA PRO A 10 -8.25 -18.97 -10.21
C PRO A 10 -9.57 -19.68 -9.89
N PHE A 11 -9.74 -20.94 -10.32
CA PHE A 11 -10.96 -21.71 -10.05
C PHE A 11 -11.13 -22.03 -8.57
N GLU A 12 -10.04 -22.32 -7.86
CA GLU A 12 -10.09 -22.54 -6.41
C GLU A 12 -10.52 -21.26 -5.67
N GLN A 13 -10.06 -20.09 -6.15
CA GLN A 13 -10.50 -18.80 -5.62
C GLN A 13 -12.00 -18.58 -5.87
N LEU A 14 -12.47 -18.82 -7.10
CA LEU A 14 -13.89 -18.71 -7.45
C LEU A 14 -14.77 -19.63 -6.60
N LYS A 15 -14.29 -20.85 -6.29
CA LYS A 15 -14.99 -21.79 -5.43
C LYS A 15 -15.28 -21.20 -4.06
N GLN A 16 -14.31 -20.58 -3.40
CA GLN A 16 -14.58 -19.91 -2.12
C GLN A 16 -15.51 -18.72 -2.28
N VAL A 17 -15.30 -17.90 -3.33
CA VAL A 17 -16.19 -16.76 -3.59
C VAL A 17 -17.62 -17.24 -3.69
N VAL A 18 -17.87 -18.43 -4.27
CA VAL A 18 -19.20 -19.03 -4.45
C VAL A 18 -19.72 -19.70 -3.17
N HIS A 19 -18.90 -20.47 -2.46
CA HIS A 19 -19.37 -21.37 -1.41
C HIS A 19 -19.11 -20.91 0.02
N GLU A 20 -18.12 -20.06 0.25
CA GLU A 20 -17.79 -19.58 1.58
C GLU A 20 -18.58 -18.32 1.95
N PRO A 21 -18.72 -18.04 3.26
CA PRO A 21 -19.28 -16.77 3.72
C PRO A 21 -18.52 -15.58 3.14
N ALA A 22 -19.24 -14.49 2.88
CA ALA A 22 -18.62 -13.26 2.44
C ALA A 22 -17.56 -12.78 3.46
N PRO A 23 -16.38 -12.34 3.01
CA PRO A 23 -15.35 -11.86 3.92
C PRO A 23 -15.84 -10.61 4.66
N ARG A 24 -15.44 -10.48 5.92
CA ARG A 24 -15.76 -9.32 6.77
C ARG A 24 -14.49 -8.65 7.26
N LEU A 25 -14.56 -7.35 7.52
CA LEU A 25 -13.49 -6.67 8.23
C LEU A 25 -13.40 -7.21 9.65
N SER A 26 -12.17 -7.43 10.14
CA SER A 26 -11.97 -7.88 11.51
C SER A 26 -12.26 -6.74 12.49
N PRO A 27 -13.08 -6.97 13.54
CA PRO A 27 -13.31 -5.98 14.60
C PRO A 27 -12.04 -5.57 15.34
N THR A 28 -11.00 -6.42 15.33
CA THR A 28 -9.74 -6.17 16.03
C THR A 28 -8.83 -5.16 15.34
N LEU A 29 -9.14 -4.76 14.10
CA LEU A 29 -8.31 -3.83 13.31
C LEU A 29 -8.60 -2.35 13.58
N GLY A 30 -9.52 -2.04 14.50
CA GLY A 30 -9.83 -0.66 14.91
C GLY A 30 -10.60 0.15 13.87
N PHE A 31 -11.25 -0.52 12.92
CA PHE A 31 -12.15 0.14 11.96
C PHE A 31 -13.44 0.60 12.64
N SER A 32 -13.98 1.74 12.24
CA SER A 32 -15.27 2.22 12.75
C SER A 32 -16.41 1.29 12.37
N ASP A 33 -17.43 1.22 13.22
CA ASP A 33 -18.60 0.36 12.97
C ASP A 33 -19.29 0.70 11.65
N ASN A 34 -19.42 1.99 11.32
CA ASN A 34 -19.96 2.42 10.03
C ASN A 34 -19.15 1.91 8.84
N PHE A 35 -17.82 1.82 8.96
CA PHE A 35 -16.99 1.29 7.88
C PHE A 35 -17.12 -0.23 7.76
N GLN A 36 -17.12 -0.94 8.89
CA GLN A 36 -17.36 -2.38 8.93
C GLN A 36 -18.71 -2.75 8.31
N ASP A 37 -19.77 -2.02 8.66
CA ASP A 37 -21.11 -2.22 8.13
C ASP A 37 -21.20 -1.88 6.64
N PHE A 38 -20.63 -0.76 6.20
CA PHE A 38 -20.60 -0.39 4.78
C PHE A 38 -19.94 -1.47 3.90
N VAL A 39 -18.80 -2.01 4.34
CA VAL A 39 -18.11 -3.10 3.63
C VAL A 39 -18.93 -4.39 3.65
N ALA A 40 -19.58 -4.70 4.78
CA ALA A 40 -20.47 -5.85 4.89
C ALA A 40 -21.65 -5.76 3.91
N GLN A 41 -22.27 -4.59 3.77
CA GLN A 41 -23.35 -4.34 2.81
C GLN A 41 -22.89 -4.48 1.35
N CYS A 42 -21.68 -3.98 1.02
CA CYS A 42 -21.10 -4.18 -0.31
C CYS A 42 -20.90 -5.66 -0.66
N LEU A 43 -20.60 -6.48 0.36
CA LEU A 43 -20.28 -7.90 0.22
C LEU A 43 -21.47 -8.81 0.53
N THR A 44 -22.71 -8.30 0.55
CA THR A 44 -23.91 -9.13 0.67
C THR A 44 -23.94 -10.19 -0.44
N LYS A 45 -24.06 -11.45 -0.01
CA LYS A 45 -23.86 -12.62 -0.86
C LYS A 45 -25.00 -12.81 -1.86
N ASP A 46 -26.23 -12.74 -1.39
CA ASP A 46 -27.41 -12.71 -2.25
C ASP A 46 -27.45 -11.38 -3.00
N TYR A 47 -27.58 -11.45 -4.32
CA TYR A 47 -27.59 -10.26 -5.15
C TYR A 47 -28.92 -9.48 -5.02
N ASN A 48 -30.02 -10.15 -4.65
CA ASN A 48 -31.32 -9.52 -4.45
C ASN A 48 -31.33 -8.63 -3.20
N ASP A 49 -30.62 -9.08 -2.16
CA ASP A 49 -30.49 -8.37 -0.89
C ASP A 49 -29.36 -7.32 -0.90
N ARG A 50 -28.51 -7.32 -1.94
CA ARG A 50 -27.38 -6.39 -2.02
C ARG A 50 -27.88 -4.98 -2.35
N PRO A 51 -27.60 -3.98 -1.49
CA PRO A 51 -28.03 -2.61 -1.73
C PRO A 51 -27.43 -2.05 -3.01
N LYS A 52 -28.21 -1.23 -3.72
CA LYS A 52 -27.78 -0.55 -4.94
C LYS A 52 -27.09 0.77 -4.59
N TYR A 53 -26.53 1.43 -5.60
CA TYR A 53 -25.82 2.69 -5.40
C TYR A 53 -26.61 3.77 -4.64
N PRO A 54 -27.92 3.99 -4.87
CA PRO A 54 -28.66 4.98 -4.11
C PRO A 54 -28.63 4.71 -2.59
N ASP A 55 -28.82 3.45 -2.19
CA ASP A 55 -28.80 3.03 -0.79
C ASP A 55 -27.39 3.16 -0.19
N LEU A 56 -26.38 2.70 -0.94
CA LEU A 56 -24.98 2.80 -0.53
C LEU A 56 -24.51 4.25 -0.39
N LEU A 57 -24.92 5.15 -1.30
CA LEU A 57 -24.59 6.57 -1.26
C LEU A 57 -25.26 7.30 -0.09
N ALA A 58 -26.39 6.79 0.39
CA ALA A 58 -27.06 7.29 1.58
C ALA A 58 -26.45 6.76 2.89
N HIS A 59 -25.53 5.79 2.82
CA HIS A 59 -24.93 5.17 4.00
C HIS A 59 -24.12 6.17 4.84
N LYS A 60 -24.22 6.03 6.17
CA LYS A 60 -23.58 6.96 7.13
C LYS A 60 -22.07 7.08 6.93
N PHE A 61 -21.39 5.98 6.60
CA PHE A 61 -19.95 5.98 6.30
C PHE A 61 -19.56 7.00 5.22
N LEU A 62 -20.27 7.01 4.08
CA LEU A 62 -19.96 7.92 2.98
C LEU A 62 -20.40 9.36 3.29
N ASN A 63 -21.49 9.54 4.01
CA ASN A 63 -21.92 10.86 4.48
C ASN A 63 -20.92 11.47 5.46
N ASP A 64 -20.43 10.70 6.44
CA ASP A 64 -19.40 11.14 7.38
C ASP A 64 -18.12 11.51 6.60
N ALA A 65 -17.67 10.67 5.66
CA ALA A 65 -16.47 10.92 4.87
C ALA A 65 -16.59 12.15 3.95
N ARG A 66 -17.75 12.37 3.32
CA ARG A 66 -18.00 13.54 2.45
C ARG A 66 -17.91 14.85 3.22
N ASN A 67 -18.32 14.84 4.49
CA ASN A 67 -18.37 16.03 5.34
C ASN A 67 -17.12 16.21 6.21
N ASP A 68 -16.18 15.25 6.21
CA ASP A 68 -14.93 15.38 6.95
C ASP A 68 -13.97 16.33 6.21
N ARG A 69 -13.64 17.46 6.86
CA ARG A 69 -12.70 18.47 6.33
C ARG A 69 -11.32 18.39 6.97
N ARG A 70 -11.09 17.44 7.88
CA ARG A 70 -9.83 17.31 8.62
C ARG A 70 -8.76 16.55 7.84
N PHE A 71 -9.17 15.75 6.84
CA PHE A 71 -8.29 14.91 6.06
C PHE A 71 -8.16 15.41 4.62
N SER A 72 -6.93 15.47 4.10
CA SER A 72 -6.64 15.85 2.71
C SER A 72 -5.98 14.70 1.98
N MET A 73 -6.71 14.13 1.01
CA MET A 73 -6.18 13.09 0.11
C MET A 73 -4.95 13.58 -0.65
N GLY A 74 -4.95 14.84 -1.12
CA GLY A 74 -3.85 15.41 -1.89
C GLY A 74 -2.56 15.49 -1.07
N ALA A 75 -2.65 16.00 0.17
CA ALA A 75 -1.48 16.07 1.06
C ALA A 75 -0.98 14.67 1.45
N PHE A 76 -1.89 13.74 1.73
CA PHE A 76 -1.53 12.36 2.03
C PHE A 76 -0.79 11.69 0.87
N VAL A 77 -1.31 11.81 -0.36
CA VAL A 77 -0.66 11.23 -1.56
C VAL A 77 0.71 11.85 -1.81
N GLN A 78 0.84 13.18 -1.71
CA GLN A 78 2.14 13.86 -1.84
C GLN A 78 3.16 13.35 -0.83
N GLN A 79 2.75 13.15 0.43
CA GLN A 79 3.62 12.61 1.46
C GLN A 79 4.10 11.19 1.12
N ILE A 80 3.20 10.30 0.72
CA ILE A 80 3.54 8.92 0.38
C ILE A 80 4.50 8.87 -0.81
N LEU A 81 4.20 9.61 -1.89
CA LEU A 81 5.06 9.66 -3.06
C LEU A 81 6.46 10.20 -2.72
N GLY A 82 6.54 11.25 -1.90
CA GLY A 82 7.82 11.78 -1.45
C GLY A 82 8.59 10.82 -0.52
N ILE A 83 7.94 9.92 0.20
CA ILE A 83 8.62 8.82 0.94
C ILE A 83 9.23 7.84 -0.06
N THR A 84 8.42 7.36 -1.01
CA THR A 84 8.85 6.36 -2.00
C THR A 84 10.03 6.83 -2.84
N GLU A 85 10.07 8.11 -3.23
CA GLU A 85 11.18 8.69 -3.99
C GLU A 85 12.49 8.73 -3.17
N ARG A 86 12.41 9.00 -1.87
CA ARG A 86 13.58 9.01 -0.97
C ARG A 86 14.15 7.61 -0.74
N GLU A 87 13.28 6.61 -0.59
CA GLU A 87 13.69 5.21 -0.45
C GLU A 87 14.35 4.66 -1.73
N GLN A 88 13.87 5.08 -2.91
CA GLN A 88 14.49 4.73 -4.18
C GLN A 88 15.83 5.47 -4.40
N GLY A 89 15.93 6.75 -4.00
CA GLY A 89 17.18 7.51 -4.01
C GLY A 89 18.27 6.93 -3.10
N SER A 90 17.89 6.38 -1.94
CA SER A 90 18.82 5.68 -1.04
C SER A 90 19.33 4.35 -1.61
N THR A 91 18.57 3.70 -2.50
CA THR A 91 18.99 2.45 -3.14
C THR A 91 20.07 2.69 -4.20
N LEU A 92 20.02 3.83 -4.91
CA LEU A 92 21.04 4.21 -5.90
C LEU A 92 22.34 4.73 -5.24
N TYR A 93 22.28 5.35 -4.05
CA TYR A 93 23.48 5.79 -3.33
C TYR A 93 24.32 4.62 -2.79
N ASN A 94 23.69 3.47 -2.48
CA ASN A 94 24.41 2.27 -2.03
C ASN A 94 25.16 1.53 -3.17
N PHE A 95 24.95 1.89 -4.44
CA PHE A 95 25.66 1.28 -5.58
C PHE A 95 26.91 2.07 -6.02
N SER A 96 27.09 3.32 -5.58
CA SER A 96 28.17 4.19 -6.06
C SER A 96 29.37 4.34 -5.12
N VAL A 97 29.45 3.61 -4.01
CA VAL A 97 30.60 3.67 -3.09
C VAL A 97 31.44 2.39 -3.18
N GLU A 98 32.09 2.17 -4.32
CA GLU A 98 33.40 1.51 -4.40
C GLU A 98 34.16 2.05 -5.63
N THR A 99 34.76 3.22 -5.48
CA THR A 99 35.97 3.55 -6.23
C THR A 99 37.11 3.63 -5.23
N PRO A 100 38.08 2.70 -5.25
CA PRO A 100 39.25 2.83 -4.39
C PRO A 100 40.13 3.94 -4.96
N VAL A 101 40.14 5.09 -4.31
CA VAL A 101 41.19 6.10 -4.51
C VAL A 101 42.45 5.56 -3.84
N SER A 102 43.43 5.15 -4.63
CA SER A 102 44.75 4.77 -4.13
C SER A 102 45.47 6.03 -3.65
N SER A 103 45.61 6.19 -2.34
CA SER A 103 46.42 7.23 -1.72
C SER A 103 47.91 6.89 -1.81
N SER A 104 48.68 7.85 -2.28
CA SER A 104 50.14 7.87 -2.39
C SER A 104 50.88 7.76 -1.06
N SER A 105 52.02 7.08 -1.05
CA SER A 105 53.15 7.39 -0.14
C SER A 105 54.45 7.28 -0.94
N GLY A 106 55.14 8.40 -1.09
CA GLY A 106 56.36 8.51 -1.89
C GLY A 106 57.60 7.90 -1.23
N HIS A 107 58.62 7.68 -2.07
CA HIS A 107 60.00 7.80 -1.65
C HIS A 107 60.80 8.51 -2.76
N ASP A 108 61.35 9.63 -2.37
CA ASP A 108 62.26 10.51 -3.10
C ASP A 108 63.65 9.84 -3.22
N SER A 109 64.30 9.96 -4.38
CA SER A 109 65.72 10.36 -4.50
C SER A 109 66.30 10.13 -5.90
N GLN A 110 66.47 11.26 -6.57
CA GLN A 110 67.71 11.71 -7.22
C GLN A 110 68.03 11.40 -8.69
N GLN A 111 67.90 12.50 -9.45
CA GLN A 111 68.89 13.18 -10.31
C GLN A 111 69.28 12.58 -11.68
N SER A 112 69.21 13.50 -12.65
CA SER A 112 69.59 13.41 -14.06
C SER A 112 71.04 13.86 -14.27
N LEU A 113 71.61 13.49 -15.43
CA LEU A 113 72.94 13.75 -16.03
C LEU A 113 73.88 12.55 -15.84
N THR A 114 74.36 11.86 -16.87
CA THR A 114 74.64 12.20 -18.29
C THR A 114 74.19 11.12 -19.26
#